data_AF-A0A674HZQ9-F1
#
_entry.id   AF-A0A674HZQ9-F1
#
_cell.length_a   1.000
_cell.length_b   1.000
_cell.length_c   1.000
_cell.angle_alpha   90.00
_cell.angle_beta   90.00
_cell.angle_gamma   90.00
#
_symmetry.space_group_name_H-M   'P 1'
#
loop_
_entity.id
_entity.type
_entity.pdbx_description
1 polymer ?
#
loop_
_entity_poly.entity_id
_entity_poly.type
_entity_poly.pdbx_seq_one_letter_code
_entity_poly.pdbx_strand_id
1 'polypeptide(L)'
;MQCALFFENGLFLSLAAVASPLSWQKECTEGPENWCQDLQTALRCGAVEHCQQTVWNKLPVKSIPCHMCKMVVSMLGKILQDNHTDVTGYLTFQCSVCLLERSALEPLPVNVGEFCNVCQIVVTYIDNELEENETQAEIGTLLVKGCHLLPKPFTDKCDEIVLQYEPEALRLLVQILDPSFVCTKIGACVSSKEDLMGEDPCVWGPSYWCKNMETAAQCNAVEHCTRHIWY
;
A
#
# COMPACT_ATOMS: atom_id res chain seq x y z
N MET A 1 -30.35 -7.71 2.24
CA MET A 1 -31.81 -7.79 1.95
C MET A 1 -32.56 -7.10 3.09
N GLN A 2 -33.83 -6.73 2.86
CA GLN A 2 -34.80 -6.10 3.80
C GLN A 2 -34.66 -4.58 4.07
N CYS A 3 -35.60 -3.84 3.46
CA CYS A 3 -36.42 -2.84 4.14
C CYS A 3 -37.90 -3.20 3.88
N ALA A 4 -38.82 -2.73 4.73
CA ALA A 4 -40.12 -3.35 4.98
C ALA A 4 -41.23 -3.04 3.94
N LEU A 5 -42.29 -3.86 3.99
CA LEU A 5 -43.55 -3.74 3.26
C LEU A 5 -44.63 -2.99 4.08
N PHE A 6 -45.73 -2.64 3.38
CA PHE A 6 -47.06 -2.15 3.83
C PHE A 6 -47.22 -0.63 4.03
N PHE A 7 -48.22 0.06 3.45
CA PHE A 7 -49.16 -0.33 2.36
C PHE A 7 -49.85 0.88 1.66
N GLU A 8 -50.78 0.57 0.73
CA GLU A 8 -51.82 1.39 0.06
C GLU A 8 -52.03 2.88 0.41
N ASN A 9 -51.90 3.77 -0.59
CA ASN A 9 -53.05 4.18 -1.42
C ASN A 9 -52.60 4.98 -2.66
N GLY A 10 -53.30 4.83 -3.78
CA GLY A 10 -52.91 5.44 -5.05
C GLY A 10 -53.23 6.93 -5.15
N LEU A 11 -52.22 7.78 -5.15
CA LEU A 11 -52.32 9.15 -5.67
C LEU A 11 -50.98 9.61 -6.27
N PHE A 12 -50.91 9.67 -7.60
CA PHE A 12 -49.77 10.29 -8.29
C PHE A 12 -49.83 11.82 -8.11
N LEU A 13 -49.12 12.32 -7.10
CA LEU A 13 -48.76 13.74 -7.01
C LEU A 13 -47.26 13.87 -7.26
N SER A 14 -46.91 14.46 -8.40
CA SER A 14 -45.55 14.87 -8.73
C SER A 14 -45.14 16.08 -7.88
N LEU A 15 -44.88 15.86 -6.59
CA LEU A 15 -44.13 16.80 -5.79
C LEU A 15 -42.68 16.73 -6.26
N ALA A 16 -42.25 17.72 -7.01
CA ALA A 16 -40.83 17.97 -7.19
C ALA A 16 -40.27 18.31 -5.81
N ALA A 17 -39.66 17.31 -5.17
CA ALA A 17 -38.94 17.51 -3.93
C ALA A 17 -37.76 18.43 -4.23
N VAL A 18 -37.91 19.72 -3.92
CA VAL A 18 -36.77 20.63 -3.80
C VAL A 18 -36.04 20.18 -2.54
N ALA A 19 -35.20 19.15 -2.70
CA ALA A 19 -34.27 18.76 -1.69
C ALA A 19 -33.33 19.94 -1.46
N SER A 20 -33.50 20.62 -0.33
CA SER A 20 -32.47 21.53 0.19
C SER A 20 -31.12 20.81 0.09
N PRO A 21 -30.08 21.38 -0.54
CA PRO A 21 -28.79 20.73 -0.65
C PRO A 21 -28.36 20.25 0.73
N LEU A 22 -28.04 18.96 0.84
CA LEU A 22 -27.58 18.39 2.10
C LEU A 22 -26.30 19.15 2.48
N SER A 23 -26.09 19.44 3.76
CA SER A 23 -25.02 20.38 4.19
C SER A 23 -23.65 20.06 3.57
N TRP A 24 -23.34 18.77 3.43
CA TRP A 24 -22.10 18.25 2.85
C TRP A 24 -21.90 18.56 1.35
N GLN A 25 -22.96 18.84 0.58
CA GLN A 25 -22.83 19.24 -0.82
C GLN A 25 -22.25 20.65 -0.98
N LYS A 26 -22.38 21.52 0.04
CA LYS A 26 -21.74 22.85 0.00
C LYS A 26 -20.23 22.76 0.18
N GLU A 27 -19.76 21.96 1.15
CA GLU A 27 -18.33 21.72 1.40
C GLU A 27 -17.59 21.18 0.16
N CYS A 28 -18.24 20.32 -0.63
CA CYS A 28 -17.67 19.83 -1.90
C CYS A 28 -17.71 20.84 -3.07
N THR A 29 -18.38 21.99 -2.90
CA THR A 29 -18.40 23.09 -3.90
C THR A 29 -17.49 24.26 -3.53
N GLU A 30 -16.81 24.19 -2.39
CA GLU A 30 -15.81 25.16 -1.95
C GLU A 30 -14.42 24.83 -2.55
N GLY A 31 -13.38 25.58 -2.19
CA GLY A 31 -12.03 25.35 -2.72
C GLY A 31 -11.34 24.11 -2.11
N PRO A 32 -10.24 23.64 -2.73
CA PRO A 32 -9.50 22.46 -2.29
C PRO A 32 -8.99 22.55 -0.84
N GLU A 33 -8.86 23.76 -0.29
CA GLU A 33 -8.59 24.01 1.13
C GLU A 33 -9.63 23.41 2.09
N ASN A 34 -10.85 23.10 1.63
CA ASN A 34 -11.92 22.54 2.47
C ASN A 34 -12.14 21.04 2.22
N TRP A 35 -12.13 20.57 0.96
CA TRP A 35 -12.29 19.15 0.66
C TRP A 35 -10.99 18.33 0.72
N CYS A 36 -9.81 18.97 0.82
CA CYS A 36 -8.53 18.30 1.08
C CYS A 36 -8.03 18.44 2.53
N GLN A 37 -8.89 18.83 3.48
CA GLN A 37 -8.52 18.89 4.91
C GLN A 37 -8.23 17.50 5.49
N ASP A 38 -9.00 16.50 5.08
CA ASP A 38 -8.88 15.12 5.53
C ASP A 38 -9.36 14.12 4.47
N LEU A 39 -9.01 12.83 4.67
CA LEU A 39 -9.31 11.77 3.73
C LEU A 39 -10.81 11.42 3.64
N GLN A 40 -11.58 11.53 4.73
CA GLN A 40 -13.02 11.25 4.69
C GLN A 40 -13.77 12.32 3.89
N THR A 41 -13.41 13.60 4.04
CA THR A 41 -14.01 14.69 3.27
C THR A 41 -13.64 14.57 1.79
N ALA A 42 -12.37 14.28 1.47
CA ALA A 42 -11.94 14.03 0.09
C ALA A 42 -12.64 12.81 -0.54
N LEU A 43 -12.84 11.72 0.20
CA LEU A 43 -13.61 10.55 -0.25
C LEU A 43 -15.08 10.92 -0.52
N ARG A 44 -15.71 11.67 0.39
CA ARG A 44 -17.10 12.12 0.28
C ARG A 44 -17.33 13.02 -0.94
N CYS A 45 -16.33 13.85 -1.28
CA CYS A 45 -16.38 14.75 -2.43
C CYS A 45 -15.82 14.14 -3.73
N GLY A 46 -15.42 12.85 -3.75
CA GLY A 46 -14.88 12.19 -4.94
C GLY A 46 -13.52 12.75 -5.40
N ALA A 47 -12.76 13.34 -4.48
CA ALA A 47 -11.67 14.26 -4.77
C ALA A 47 -10.28 13.76 -4.33
N VAL A 48 -10.19 12.53 -3.80
CA VAL A 48 -8.98 11.93 -3.22
C VAL A 48 -7.75 12.05 -4.12
N GLU A 49 -7.90 11.72 -5.42
CA GLU A 49 -6.78 11.78 -6.36
C GLU A 49 -6.23 13.20 -6.51
N HIS A 50 -7.11 14.21 -6.60
CA HIS A 50 -6.71 15.61 -6.68
C HIS A 50 -6.01 16.05 -5.39
N CYS A 51 -6.62 15.80 -4.23
CA CYS A 51 -6.04 16.15 -2.93
C CYS A 51 -4.68 15.48 -2.70
N GLN A 52 -4.57 14.21 -3.07
CA GLN A 52 -3.33 13.46 -3.03
C GLN A 52 -2.27 14.14 -3.90
N GLN A 53 -2.55 14.44 -5.18
CA GLN A 53 -1.56 14.99 -6.10
C GLN A 53 -1.19 16.47 -5.81
N THR A 54 -2.14 17.32 -5.43
CA THR A 54 -1.94 18.79 -5.40
C THR A 54 -1.72 19.38 -4.02
N VAL A 55 -2.23 18.74 -2.96
CA VAL A 55 -2.16 19.24 -1.57
C VAL A 55 -1.28 18.34 -0.70
N TRP A 56 -1.56 17.04 -0.65
CA TRP A 56 -0.87 16.10 0.25
C TRP A 56 0.52 15.69 -0.26
N ASN A 57 0.67 15.36 -1.55
CA ASN A 57 1.97 15.04 -2.17
C ASN A 57 2.86 16.28 -2.42
N LYS A 58 2.37 17.49 -2.14
CA LYS A 58 3.21 18.71 -2.17
C LYS A 58 4.19 18.79 -0.99
N LEU A 59 4.03 17.93 0.02
CA LEU A 59 5.12 17.58 0.92
C LEU A 59 6.14 16.74 0.13
N PRO A 60 7.38 17.22 -0.09
CA PRO A 60 8.36 16.49 -0.89
C PRO A 60 8.68 15.18 -0.17
N VAL A 61 8.40 14.05 -0.84
CA VAL A 61 8.37 12.69 -0.26
C VAL A 61 9.62 12.41 0.58
N LYS A 62 9.48 12.52 1.90
CA LYS A 62 10.48 12.13 2.91
C LYS A 62 9.79 11.61 4.16
N SER A 63 10.10 10.36 4.49
CA SER A 63 9.72 9.62 5.71
C SER A 63 8.23 9.32 5.95
N ILE A 64 7.98 8.15 6.54
CA ILE A 64 6.78 7.87 7.34
C ILE A 64 6.59 9.06 8.31
N PRO A 65 5.39 9.65 8.43
CA PRO A 65 5.22 10.84 9.27
C PRO A 65 5.71 10.58 10.70
N CYS A 66 6.60 11.42 11.21
CA CYS A 66 7.23 11.22 12.53
C CYS A 66 6.20 11.06 13.66
N HIS A 67 4.98 11.59 13.47
CA HIS A 67 3.84 11.37 14.34
C HIS A 67 3.43 9.88 14.46
N MET A 68 3.37 9.16 13.34
CA MET A 68 3.03 7.73 13.31
C MET A 68 4.10 6.89 14.03
N CYS A 69 5.38 7.14 13.73
CA CYS A 69 6.49 6.46 14.40
C CYS A 69 6.50 6.75 15.92
N LYS A 70 6.30 8.01 16.31
CA LYS A 70 6.22 8.41 17.73
C LYS A 70 5.04 7.77 18.46
N MET A 71 3.88 7.60 17.81
CA MET A 71 2.75 6.88 18.39
C MET A 71 3.07 5.39 18.58
N VAL A 72 3.63 4.72 17.56
CA VAL A 72 4.00 3.30 17.65
C VAL A 72 5.05 3.06 18.74
N VAL A 73 6.11 3.86 18.81
CA VAL A 73 7.13 3.77 19.87
C VAL A 73 6.53 4.08 21.25
N SER A 74 5.61 5.04 21.37
CA SER A 74 4.94 5.34 22.64
C SER A 74 3.90 4.29 23.06
N MET A 75 3.36 3.49 22.13
CA MET A 75 2.50 2.35 22.44
C MET A 75 3.34 1.15 22.86
N LEU A 76 4.37 0.80 22.08
CA LEU A 76 5.29 -0.30 22.39
C LEU A 76 6.06 -0.04 23.70
N GLY A 77 6.51 1.18 23.97
CA GLY A 77 7.18 1.54 25.23
C GLY A 77 6.29 1.42 26.48
N LYS A 78 4.95 1.37 26.32
CA LYS A 78 4.01 1.04 27.41
C LYS A 78 3.75 -0.47 27.55
N ILE A 79 3.97 -1.23 26.48
CA ILE A 79 3.79 -2.69 26.44
C ILE A 79 5.04 -3.41 26.99
N LEU A 80 6.22 -2.81 26.83
CA LEU A 80 7.52 -3.45 27.10
C LEU A 80 8.12 -3.15 28.49
N GLN A 81 7.35 -2.60 29.43
CA GLN A 81 7.88 -2.24 30.77
C GLN A 81 8.24 -3.44 31.68
N ASP A 82 7.82 -4.66 31.32
CA ASP A 82 7.98 -5.86 32.17
C ASP A 82 9.04 -6.87 31.69
N ASN A 83 9.94 -6.54 30.74
CA ASN A 83 11.02 -7.48 30.38
C ASN A 83 12.38 -6.83 30.07
N HIS A 84 13.44 -7.54 30.45
CA HIS A 84 14.74 -6.99 30.83
C HIS A 84 15.69 -6.64 29.66
N THR A 85 15.14 -6.46 28.47
CA THR A 85 15.87 -6.10 27.23
C THR A 85 15.49 -4.67 26.87
N ASP A 86 16.48 -3.77 26.77
CA ASP A 86 16.23 -2.34 26.49
C ASP A 86 15.88 -2.07 25.02
N VAL A 87 14.72 -2.59 24.61
CA VAL A 87 14.11 -2.36 23.29
C VAL A 87 13.71 -0.89 23.13
N THR A 88 13.44 -0.19 24.23
CA THR A 88 13.23 1.28 24.21
C THR A 88 14.51 1.99 23.80
N GLY A 89 15.65 1.60 24.36
CA GLY A 89 16.99 2.05 23.97
C GLY A 89 17.31 1.68 22.51
N TYR A 90 17.03 0.45 22.08
CA TYR A 90 17.23 0.03 20.68
C TYR A 90 16.37 0.82 19.68
N LEU A 91 15.08 1.03 19.97
CA LEU A 91 14.17 1.81 19.13
C LEU A 91 14.52 3.30 19.16
N THR A 92 14.96 3.83 20.30
CA THR A 92 15.47 5.20 20.41
C THR A 92 16.78 5.37 19.64
N PHE A 93 17.67 4.37 19.70
CA PHE A 93 18.91 4.32 18.95
C PHE A 93 18.62 4.28 17.44
N GLN A 94 17.80 3.35 16.95
CA GLN A 94 17.30 3.30 15.56
C GLN A 94 16.66 4.63 15.12
N CYS A 95 15.78 5.23 15.93
CA CYS A 95 15.21 6.54 15.63
C CYS A 95 16.27 7.65 15.58
N SER A 96 17.32 7.59 16.40
CA SER A 96 18.43 8.55 16.40
C SER A 96 19.41 8.33 15.24
N VAL A 97 19.58 7.09 14.77
CA VAL A 97 20.31 6.74 13.55
C VAL A 97 19.59 7.35 12.35
N CYS A 98 18.26 7.26 12.26
CA CYS A 98 17.47 7.98 11.24
C CYS A 98 17.61 9.52 11.31
N LEU A 99 18.00 10.09 12.45
CA LEU A 99 18.29 11.53 12.57
C LEU A 99 19.71 11.89 12.14
N LEU A 100 20.67 10.95 12.21
CA LEU A 100 22.10 11.18 11.94
C LEU A 100 22.53 10.77 10.52
N GLU A 101 21.91 9.77 9.89
CA GLU A 101 22.26 9.36 8.51
C GLU A 101 21.81 10.37 7.43
N ARG A 102 21.12 11.45 7.82
CA ARG A 102 20.58 12.45 6.90
C ARG A 102 21.64 13.26 6.14
N SER A 103 22.90 13.23 6.58
CA SER A 103 24.02 13.94 5.96
C SER A 103 25.03 13.03 5.23
N ALA A 104 24.81 11.71 5.19
CA ALA A 104 25.79 10.76 4.65
C ALA A 104 25.21 9.66 3.73
N LEU A 105 23.89 9.58 3.54
CA LEU A 105 23.31 8.75 2.49
C LEU A 105 23.47 9.43 1.11
N GLU A 106 24.63 9.18 0.48
CA GLU A 106 24.60 8.91 -0.97
C GLU A 106 23.57 7.81 -1.24
N PRO A 107 22.89 7.80 -2.40
CA PRO A 107 22.12 6.63 -2.79
C PRO A 107 23.07 5.44 -2.85
N LEU A 108 22.93 4.50 -1.90
CA LEU A 108 23.70 3.26 -1.94
C LEU A 108 23.47 2.63 -3.31
N PRO A 109 24.54 2.24 -4.04
CA PRO A 109 24.42 1.57 -5.33
C PRO A 109 23.99 0.12 -5.11
N VAL A 110 22.84 -0.07 -4.46
CA VAL A 110 22.19 -1.36 -4.36
C VAL A 110 21.76 -1.72 -5.77
N ASN A 111 22.40 -2.73 -6.33
CA ASN A 111 22.00 -3.26 -7.63
C ASN A 111 20.54 -3.71 -7.51
N VAL A 112 19.68 -3.30 -8.45
CA VAL A 112 18.25 -3.68 -8.44
C VAL A 112 18.10 -5.21 -8.43
N GLY A 113 19.03 -5.94 -9.04
CA GLY A 113 19.11 -7.40 -8.96
C GLY A 113 19.51 -7.95 -7.58
N GLU A 114 20.31 -7.22 -6.79
CA GLU A 114 20.72 -7.62 -5.44
C GLU A 114 19.58 -7.44 -4.43
N PHE A 115 18.85 -6.33 -4.49
CA PHE A 115 17.67 -6.13 -3.65
C PHE A 115 16.55 -7.12 -3.98
N CYS A 116 16.34 -7.41 -5.27
CA CYS A 116 15.44 -8.47 -5.72
C CYS A 116 15.84 -9.84 -5.15
N ASN A 117 17.13 -10.20 -5.20
CA ASN A 117 17.64 -11.46 -4.68
C ASN A 117 17.44 -11.59 -3.16
N VAL A 118 17.77 -10.55 -2.37
CA VAL A 118 17.56 -10.54 -0.92
C VAL A 118 16.07 -10.67 -0.59
N CYS A 119 15.19 -9.97 -1.31
CA CYS A 119 13.76 -10.14 -1.14
C CYS A 119 13.31 -11.59 -1.42
N GLN A 120 13.76 -12.18 -2.54
CA GLN A 120 13.39 -13.56 -2.90
C GLN A 120 13.83 -14.58 -1.85
N ILE A 121 15.04 -14.42 -1.27
CA ILE A 121 15.53 -15.26 -0.17
C ILE A 121 14.65 -15.10 1.07
N VAL A 122 14.32 -13.87 1.46
CA VAL A 122 13.49 -13.60 2.65
C VAL A 122 12.07 -14.13 2.48
N VAL A 123 11.45 -13.95 1.32
CA VAL A 123 10.10 -14.47 1.06
C VAL A 123 10.10 -15.99 1.00
N THR A 124 11.06 -16.62 0.31
CA THR A 124 11.24 -18.10 0.32
C THR A 124 11.42 -18.63 1.74
N TYR A 125 12.18 -17.93 2.59
CA TYR A 125 12.37 -18.34 3.98
C TYR A 125 11.05 -18.30 4.76
N ILE A 126 10.30 -17.19 4.66
CA ILE A 126 8.98 -17.04 5.31
C ILE A 126 7.98 -18.09 4.81
N ASP A 127 7.97 -18.39 3.51
CA ASP A 127 7.07 -19.38 2.90
C ASP A 127 7.33 -20.79 3.49
N ASN A 128 8.60 -21.24 3.47
CA ASN A 128 8.99 -22.52 4.06
C ASN A 128 8.67 -22.61 5.57
N GLU A 129 8.97 -21.57 6.35
CA GLU A 129 8.69 -21.55 7.79
C GLU A 129 7.18 -21.57 8.07
N LEU A 130 6.34 -21.04 7.18
CA LEU A 130 4.87 -21.11 7.30
C LEU A 130 4.29 -22.47 6.86
N GLU A 131 5.02 -23.28 6.09
CA GLU A 131 4.65 -24.69 5.83
C GLU A 131 4.93 -25.60 7.04
N GLU A 132 5.84 -25.22 7.95
CA GLU A 132 6.15 -26.01 9.13
C GLU A 132 5.00 -26.03 10.15
N ASN A 133 4.58 -27.24 10.53
CA ASN A 133 3.44 -27.47 11.43
C ASN A 133 3.64 -26.83 12.82
N GLU A 134 4.90 -26.65 13.26
CA GLU A 134 5.23 -25.99 14.53
C GLU A 134 4.89 -24.50 14.46
N THR A 135 5.31 -23.79 13.41
CA THR A 135 4.98 -22.38 13.16
C THR A 135 3.48 -22.14 13.07
N GLN A 136 2.75 -23.01 12.37
CA GLN A 136 1.29 -22.92 12.30
C GLN A 136 0.65 -23.08 13.69
N ALA A 137 1.10 -24.06 14.48
CA ALA A 137 0.61 -24.25 15.85
C ALA A 137 0.95 -23.06 16.78
N GLU A 138 2.09 -22.40 16.60
CA GLU A 138 2.44 -21.17 17.32
C GLU A 138 1.52 -20.00 16.93
N ILE A 139 1.20 -19.84 15.64
CA ILE A 139 0.29 -18.80 15.13
C ILE A 139 -1.13 -18.99 15.69
N GLY A 140 -1.69 -20.20 15.58
CA GLY A 140 -2.99 -20.53 16.18
C GLY A 140 -3.01 -20.29 17.70
N THR A 141 -1.93 -20.66 18.39
CA THR A 141 -1.77 -20.41 19.83
C THR A 141 -1.74 -18.91 20.16
N LEU A 142 -1.06 -18.09 19.36
CA LEU A 142 -1.02 -16.64 19.53
C LEU A 142 -2.39 -15.99 19.33
N LEU A 143 -3.14 -16.45 18.33
CA LEU A 143 -4.48 -15.95 18.02
C LEU A 143 -5.49 -16.28 19.13
N VAL A 144 -5.47 -17.51 19.66
CA VAL A 144 -6.30 -17.90 20.82
C VAL A 144 -5.93 -17.09 22.08
N LYS A 145 -4.64 -16.87 22.35
CA LYS A 145 -4.21 -15.95 23.43
C LYS A 145 -4.75 -14.54 23.24
N GLY A 146 -4.83 -14.06 22.01
CA GLY A 146 -5.48 -12.79 21.65
C GLY A 146 -6.98 -12.78 21.97
N CYS A 147 -7.70 -13.86 21.66
CA CYS A 147 -9.11 -14.03 22.03
C CYS A 147 -9.34 -13.99 23.54
N HIS A 148 -8.40 -14.48 24.36
CA HIS A 148 -8.49 -14.46 25.82
C HIS A 148 -8.31 -13.06 26.44
N LEU A 149 -7.94 -12.05 25.66
CA LEU A 149 -7.99 -10.64 26.05
C LEU A 149 -9.40 -10.04 25.92
N LEU A 150 -10.33 -10.71 25.22
CA LEU A 150 -11.70 -10.24 25.06
C LEU A 150 -12.55 -10.58 26.30
N PRO A 151 -13.43 -9.66 26.75
CA PRO A 151 -14.36 -9.96 27.83
C PRO A 151 -15.41 -10.98 27.39
N LYS A 152 -15.93 -11.76 28.35
CA LYS A 152 -17.08 -12.64 28.10
C LYS A 152 -18.31 -11.83 27.67
N PRO A 153 -19.14 -12.34 26.74
CA PRO A 153 -19.14 -13.69 26.17
C PRO A 153 -18.29 -13.86 24.89
N PHE A 154 -17.49 -12.86 24.51
CA PHE A 154 -16.84 -12.85 23.18
C PHE A 154 -15.64 -13.79 23.05
N THR A 155 -15.01 -14.14 24.18
CA THR A 155 -13.88 -15.09 24.27
C THR A 155 -14.21 -16.41 23.55
N ASP A 156 -15.26 -17.10 23.97
CA ASP A 156 -15.62 -18.44 23.50
C ASP A 156 -15.96 -18.42 21.99
N LYS A 157 -16.53 -17.31 21.48
CA LYS A 157 -16.85 -17.14 20.05
C LYS A 157 -15.63 -16.77 19.21
N CYS A 158 -14.65 -16.08 19.80
CA CYS A 158 -13.39 -15.76 19.14
C CYS A 158 -12.53 -17.03 18.98
N ASP A 159 -12.43 -17.85 20.03
CA ASP A 159 -11.72 -19.14 19.99
C ASP A 159 -12.27 -20.04 18.87
N GLU A 160 -13.61 -20.14 18.73
CA GLU A 160 -14.27 -20.88 17.65
C GLU A 160 -13.90 -20.34 16.25
N ILE A 161 -13.87 -19.01 16.08
CA ILE A 161 -13.50 -18.37 14.81
C ILE A 161 -12.03 -18.64 14.46
N VAL A 162 -11.12 -18.52 15.43
CA VAL A 162 -9.69 -18.80 15.21
C VAL A 162 -9.53 -20.27 14.78
N LEU A 163 -10.06 -21.22 15.56
CA LEU A 163 -9.95 -22.65 15.25
C LEU A 163 -10.59 -23.05 13.90
N GLN A 164 -11.59 -22.30 13.43
CA GLN A 164 -12.25 -22.58 12.15
C GLN A 164 -11.50 -21.98 10.95
N TYR A 165 -11.02 -20.74 11.06
CA TYR A 165 -10.56 -19.95 9.92
C TYR A 165 -9.03 -19.83 9.79
N GLU A 166 -8.28 -20.04 10.88
CA GLU A 166 -6.82 -19.94 10.87
C GLU A 166 -6.13 -20.93 9.90
N PRO A 167 -6.52 -22.22 9.82
CA PRO A 167 -5.83 -23.15 8.91
C PRO A 167 -6.05 -22.79 7.43
N GLU A 168 -7.27 -22.35 7.10
CA GLU A 168 -7.62 -21.92 5.73
C GLU A 168 -6.97 -20.57 5.39
N ALA A 169 -6.81 -19.67 6.35
CA ALA A 169 -6.10 -18.41 6.18
C ALA A 169 -4.60 -18.64 5.93
N LEU A 170 -3.95 -19.53 6.67
CA LEU A 170 -2.55 -19.91 6.43
C LEU A 170 -2.36 -20.63 5.09
N ARG A 171 -3.28 -21.55 4.74
CA ARG A 171 -3.29 -22.23 3.44
C ARG A 171 -3.40 -21.24 2.27
N LEU A 172 -4.18 -20.17 2.42
CA LEU A 172 -4.28 -19.08 1.44
C LEU A 172 -3.06 -18.17 1.45
N LEU A 173 -2.41 -17.96 2.60
CA LEU A 173 -1.21 -17.13 2.74
C LEU A 173 -0.01 -17.73 1.99
N VAL A 174 0.28 -19.03 2.19
CA VAL A 174 1.32 -19.76 1.44
C VAL A 174 1.08 -19.65 -0.07
N GLN A 175 -0.18 -19.78 -0.53
CA GLN A 175 -0.52 -19.66 -1.96
C GLN A 175 -0.29 -18.29 -2.60
N ILE A 176 -0.11 -17.21 -1.80
CA ILE A 176 0.17 -15.85 -2.31
C ILE A 176 1.61 -15.40 -2.02
N LEU A 177 2.41 -16.22 -1.33
CA LEU A 177 3.79 -15.92 -0.95
C LEU A 177 4.83 -16.30 -2.03
N ASP A 178 4.41 -16.55 -3.28
CA ASP A 178 5.37 -16.74 -4.40
C ASP A 178 6.43 -15.61 -4.40
N PRO A 179 7.73 -15.93 -4.21
CA PRO A 179 8.77 -14.92 -4.04
C PRO A 179 8.87 -13.96 -5.23
N SER A 180 8.61 -14.45 -6.44
CA SER A 180 8.64 -13.61 -7.65
C SER A 180 7.49 -12.60 -7.65
N PHE A 181 6.27 -13.04 -7.35
CA PHE A 181 5.08 -12.21 -7.24
C PHE A 181 5.22 -11.18 -6.12
N VAL A 182 5.55 -11.61 -4.89
CA VAL A 182 5.67 -10.72 -3.73
C VAL A 182 6.75 -9.67 -3.96
N CYS A 183 7.96 -10.07 -4.36
CA CYS A 183 9.06 -9.14 -4.56
C CYS A 183 8.82 -8.19 -5.73
N THR A 184 8.11 -8.63 -6.77
CA THR A 184 7.65 -7.73 -7.84
C THR A 184 6.59 -6.75 -7.34
N LYS A 185 5.65 -7.18 -6.49
CA LYS A 185 4.56 -6.33 -5.99
C LYS A 185 5.02 -5.26 -5.00
N ILE A 186 6.06 -5.53 -4.20
CA ILE A 186 6.66 -4.53 -3.32
C ILE A 186 7.72 -3.66 -4.01
N GLY A 187 7.99 -3.87 -5.30
CA GLY A 187 8.97 -3.13 -6.09
C GLY A 187 10.44 -3.50 -5.81
N ALA A 188 10.69 -4.64 -5.16
CA ALA A 188 12.04 -5.15 -4.93
C ALA A 188 12.62 -5.83 -6.19
N CYS A 189 11.76 -6.51 -6.96
CA CYS A 189 12.08 -7.03 -8.29
C CYS A 189 11.37 -6.20 -9.37
N VAL A 190 12.06 -6.01 -10.50
CA VAL A 190 11.47 -5.38 -11.68
C VAL A 190 10.45 -6.32 -12.30
N SER A 191 9.21 -5.88 -12.47
CA SER A 191 8.27 -6.60 -13.32
C SER A 191 8.79 -6.56 -14.75
N SER A 192 8.87 -7.70 -15.44
CA SER A 192 9.56 -7.86 -16.73
C SER A 192 9.11 -6.92 -17.86
N LYS A 193 8.08 -6.09 -17.69
CA LYS A 193 7.72 -4.99 -18.61
C LYS A 193 8.83 -4.00 -18.89
N GLU A 194 9.75 -3.74 -17.95
CA GLU A 194 10.90 -2.86 -18.20
C GLU A 194 12.07 -3.60 -18.88
N ASP A 195 12.04 -4.93 -18.92
CA ASP A 195 13.04 -5.82 -19.54
C ASP A 195 12.58 -6.35 -20.93
N LEU A 196 11.29 -6.18 -21.28
CA LEU A 196 10.77 -6.39 -22.64
C LEU A 196 11.27 -5.33 -23.64
N MET A 197 11.76 -4.20 -23.14
CA MET A 197 12.53 -3.23 -23.90
C MET A 197 14.01 -3.63 -23.82
N GLY A 198 14.37 -4.66 -24.58
CA GLY A 198 15.69 -5.31 -24.52
C GLY A 198 16.86 -4.35 -24.72
N GLU A 199 18.08 -4.82 -24.41
CA GLU A 199 19.29 -4.00 -24.26
C GLU A 199 19.60 -3.02 -25.41
N ASP A 200 19.14 -3.30 -26.63
CA ASP A 200 19.19 -2.37 -27.77
C ASP A 200 18.03 -1.35 -27.71
N PRO A 201 18.30 -0.04 -27.48
CA PRO A 201 17.26 0.99 -27.43
C PRO A 201 16.42 1.12 -28.70
N CYS A 202 16.90 0.62 -29.84
CA CYS A 202 16.14 0.65 -31.08
C CYS A 202 14.90 -0.28 -31.07
N VAL A 203 14.84 -1.28 -30.18
CA VAL A 203 13.64 -2.14 -30.04
C VAL A 203 12.53 -1.49 -29.17
N TRP A 204 12.82 -0.37 -28.51
CA TRP A 204 11.89 0.32 -27.61
C TRP A 204 10.73 1.05 -28.33
N GLY A 205 10.75 1.03 -29.66
CA GLY A 205 9.67 1.52 -30.52
C GLY A 205 9.78 3.00 -30.92
N PRO A 206 8.86 3.49 -31.78
CA PRO A 206 8.96 4.82 -32.41
C PRO A 206 9.03 5.99 -31.42
N SER A 207 8.53 5.82 -30.20
CA SER A 207 8.67 6.79 -29.10
C SER A 207 10.11 7.05 -28.69
N TYR A 208 11.00 6.06 -28.84
CA TYR A 208 12.44 6.23 -28.66
C TYR A 208 13.09 6.72 -29.96
N TRP A 209 13.01 5.95 -31.05
CA TRP A 209 13.83 6.26 -32.23
C TRP A 209 13.36 7.50 -33.01
N CYS A 210 12.08 7.85 -33.02
CA CYS A 210 11.60 9.13 -33.56
C CYS A 210 11.56 10.27 -32.53
N LYS A 211 12.27 10.17 -31.40
CA LYS A 211 12.37 11.26 -30.44
C LYS A 211 13.13 12.47 -31.00
N ASN A 212 14.22 12.24 -31.72
CA ASN A 212 15.00 13.28 -32.41
C ASN A 212 15.83 12.70 -33.58
N MET A 213 16.53 13.56 -34.32
CA MET A 213 17.38 13.18 -35.46
C MET A 213 18.51 12.21 -35.08
N GLU A 214 19.05 12.33 -33.86
CA GLU A 214 20.17 11.52 -33.36
C GLU A 214 19.73 10.07 -33.10
N THR A 215 18.64 9.87 -32.36
CA THR A 215 18.05 8.53 -32.12
C THR A 215 17.55 7.89 -33.42
N ALA A 216 17.03 8.69 -34.35
CA ALA A 216 16.55 8.18 -35.64
C ALA A 216 17.71 7.77 -36.55
N ALA A 217 18.84 8.47 -36.50
CA ALA A 217 20.05 8.09 -37.23
C ALA A 217 20.69 6.83 -36.60
N GLN A 218 20.79 6.79 -35.27
CA GLN A 218 21.30 5.63 -34.52
C GLN A 218 20.53 4.33 -34.85
N CYS A 219 19.20 4.41 -34.93
CA CYS A 219 18.33 3.27 -35.25
C CYS A 219 18.02 3.12 -36.76
N ASN A 220 18.75 3.83 -37.63
CA ASN A 220 18.59 3.82 -39.09
C ASN A 220 17.14 4.01 -39.59
N ALA A 221 16.38 4.88 -38.90
CA ALA A 221 14.94 5.05 -39.05
C ALA A 221 14.53 6.49 -39.45
N VAL A 222 15.49 7.34 -39.83
CA VAL A 222 15.29 8.74 -40.23
C VAL A 222 14.20 8.89 -41.30
N GLU A 223 14.17 8.02 -42.32
CA GLU A 223 13.15 8.08 -43.38
C GLU A 223 11.73 7.86 -42.82
N HIS A 224 11.56 6.89 -41.92
CA HIS A 224 10.27 6.61 -41.31
C HIS A 224 9.81 7.77 -40.43
N CYS A 225 10.67 8.29 -39.55
CA CYS A 225 10.34 9.41 -38.67
C CYS A 225 9.99 10.66 -39.48
N THR A 226 10.77 10.94 -40.54
CA THR A 226 10.53 12.07 -41.44
C THR A 226 9.22 11.93 -42.22
N ARG A 227 8.83 10.72 -42.64
CA ARG A 227 7.60 10.51 -43.44
C ARG A 227 6.33 10.38 -42.60
N HIS A 228 6.41 9.89 -41.36
CA HIS A 228 5.24 9.45 -40.59
C HIS A 228 5.05 10.12 -39.23
N ILE A 229 6.04 10.84 -38.69
CA ILE A 229 6.01 11.37 -37.31
C ILE A 229 6.34 12.87 -37.23
N TRP A 230 7.31 13.37 -38.02
CA TRP A 230 7.81 14.76 -37.93
C TRP A 230 7.24 15.73 -38.97
N TYR A 231 6.42 15.25 -39.91
CA TYR A 231 5.77 16.03 -40.98
C TYR A 231 4.25 15.86 -40.95
#